data_AF-A0A369UNP4-F1
#
_entry.id   AF-A0A369UNP4-F1
#
_cell.length_a   1.000
_cell.length_b   1.000
_cell.length_c   1.000
_cell.angle_alpha   90.00
_cell.angle_beta   90.00
_cell.angle_gamma   90.00
#
_symmetry.space_group_name_H-M   'P 1'
#
loop_
_entity.id
_entity.type
_entity.pdbx_description
1 polymer ?
#
loop_
_entity_poly.entity_id
_entity_poly.type
_entity_poly.pdbx_seq_one_letter_code
_entity_poly.pdbx_strand_id
1 'polypeptide(L)'
;MTFRKAIMSTQQETFDIIAKQAKIDIATIKPESTLKDLGIASLDAIEVIFDLEEHFGVNLPNEDTNFETDTVGHLVDAIDRQLALKSEPQNPTDS
;
A
#
# COMPACT_ATOMS: atom_id res chain seq x y z
N MET A 1 14.65 -14.90 19.83
CA MET A 1 14.30 -13.51 19.47
C MET A 1 12.94 -13.56 18.79
N THR A 2 11.87 -13.50 19.59
CA THR A 2 10.50 -13.61 19.09
C THR A 2 10.20 -12.35 18.29
N PHE A 3 10.19 -12.46 16.96
CA PHE A 3 9.56 -11.46 16.11
C PHE A 3 8.08 -11.49 16.47
N ARG A 4 7.70 -10.60 17.39
CA ARG A 4 6.32 -10.22 17.59
C ARG A 4 5.84 -9.81 16.20
N LYS A 5 4.94 -10.61 15.62
CA LYS A 5 4.07 -10.19 14.53
C LYS A 5 3.46 -8.88 15.02
N ALA A 6 4.10 -7.76 14.68
CA ALA A 6 3.48 -6.47 14.85
C ALA A 6 2.14 -6.60 14.13
N ILE A 7 1.09 -6.05 14.72
CA ILE A 7 -0.14 -5.80 13.99
C ILE A 7 0.30 -4.79 12.91
N MET A 8 0.79 -5.31 11.78
CA MET A 8 1.24 -4.52 10.67
C MET A 8 -0.05 -4.02 10.03
N SER A 9 -0.26 -2.71 10.08
CA SER A 9 -1.35 -2.07 9.36
C SER A 9 -1.04 -2.11 7.87
N THR A 10 -2.07 -2.14 7.03
CA THR A 10 -1.97 -2.01 5.55
C THR A 10 -0.97 -0.92 5.17
N GLN A 11 -1.03 0.23 5.85
CA GLN A 11 -0.10 1.34 5.70
C GLN A 11 1.38 0.97 5.91
N GLN A 12 1.70 0.25 7.00
CA GLN A 12 3.09 -0.13 7.32
C GLN A 12 3.64 -1.08 6.27
N GLU A 13 2.86 -2.06 5.82
CA GLU A 13 3.27 -2.99 4.78
C GLU A 13 3.47 -2.28 3.44
N THR A 14 2.56 -1.38 3.07
CA THR A 14 2.71 -0.56 1.86
C THR A 14 3.98 0.28 1.92
N PHE A 15 4.25 0.92 3.06
CA PHE A 15 5.45 1.74 3.22
C PHE A 15 6.73 0.90 3.17
N ASP A 16 6.72 -0.32 3.72
CA ASP A 16 7.88 -1.23 3.67
C ASP A 16 8.22 -1.65 2.24
N ILE A 17 7.21 -1.97 1.43
CA ILE A 17 7.37 -2.32 0.00
C ILE A 17 7.93 -1.13 -0.78
N ILE A 18 7.35 0.06 -0.59
CA ILE A 18 7.82 1.30 -1.22
C ILE A 18 9.25 1.64 -0.81
N ALA A 19 9.57 1.54 0.48
CA ALA A 19 10.90 1.82 1.03
C ALA A 19 11.97 0.91 0.40
N LYS A 20 11.66 -0.38 0.25
CA LYS A 20 12.55 -1.36 -0.39
C LYS A 20 12.82 -1.01 -1.85
N GLN A 21 11.78 -0.66 -2.61
CA GLN A 21 11.93 -0.33 -4.02
C GLN A 21 12.69 1.00 -4.22
N ALA A 22 12.33 2.03 -3.45
CA ALA A 22 12.98 3.33 -3.48
C ALA A 22 14.38 3.32 -2.85
N LYS A 23 14.75 2.27 -2.09
CA LYS A 23 15.98 2.18 -1.31
C LYS A 23 16.16 3.35 -0.33
N ILE A 24 15.04 3.77 0.26
CA ILE A 24 14.99 4.84 1.27
C ILE A 24 14.49 4.28 2.60
N ASP A 25 14.60 5.08 3.65
CA ASP A 25 14.12 4.69 4.97
C ASP A 25 12.60 4.83 5.05
N ILE A 26 11.91 3.87 5.68
CA ILE A 26 10.45 3.92 5.87
C ILE A 26 10.02 5.18 6.64
N ALA A 27 10.90 5.70 7.50
CA ALA A 27 10.69 6.93 8.26
C ALA A 27 10.69 8.20 7.39
N THR A 28 11.23 8.12 6.17
CA THR A 28 11.21 9.22 5.20
C THR A 28 9.92 9.25 4.38
N ILE A 29 9.18 8.14 4.36
CA ILE A 29 7.92 8.02 3.63
C ILE A 29 6.80 8.65 4.44
N LYS A 30 6.03 9.51 3.77
CA LYS A 30 4.83 10.13 4.36
C LYS A 30 3.60 9.74 3.55
N PRO A 31 2.42 9.64 4.19
CA PRO A 31 1.18 9.36 3.48
C PRO A 31 0.82 10.47 2.49
N GLU A 32 1.34 11.68 2.68
CA GLU A 32 1.15 12.82 1.78
C GLU A 32 2.21 12.92 0.66
N SER A 33 3.28 12.11 0.72
CA SER A 33 4.28 12.04 -0.34
C SER A 33 3.74 11.23 -1.52
N THR A 34 4.16 11.59 -2.73
CA THR A 34 3.89 10.82 -3.94
C THR A 34 5.07 9.91 -4.24
N LEU A 35 4.88 8.86 -5.04
CA LEU A 35 5.97 7.96 -5.45
C LEU A 35 7.12 8.75 -6.13
N LYS A 36 6.76 9.77 -6.90
CA LYS A 36 7.69 10.70 -7.55
C LYS A 36 8.51 11.53 -6.55
N ASP A 37 7.89 12.02 -5.48
CA ASP A 37 8.56 12.77 -4.40
C ASP A 37 9.58 11.90 -3.66
N LEU A 38 9.29 10.60 -3.56
CA LEU A 38 10.19 9.58 -2.99
C LEU A 38 11.30 9.15 -3.95
N GLY A 39 11.35 9.69 -5.17
CA GLY A 39 12.35 9.35 -6.17
C GLY A 39 12.07 8.05 -6.94
N ILE A 40 10.86 7.51 -6.86
CA ILE A 40 10.44 6.33 -7.60
C ILE A 40 10.07 6.75 -9.02
N ALA A 41 10.71 6.14 -10.02
CA ALA A 41 10.38 6.37 -11.41
C ALA A 41 9.03 5.74 -11.77
N SER A 42 8.32 6.28 -12.78
CA SER A 42 7.01 5.78 -13.19
C SER A 42 7.03 4.29 -13.59
N LEU A 43 8.18 3.76 -14.04
CA LEU A 43 8.35 2.33 -14.34
C LEU A 43 8.44 1.48 -13.07
N ASP A 44 9.24 1.91 -12.09
CA ASP A 44 9.40 1.22 -10.80
C ASP A 44 8.10 1.28 -9.98
N ALA A 45 7.33 2.36 -10.14
CA ALA A 45 6.03 2.54 -9.51
C ALA A 45 5.02 1.47 -9.95
N ILE A 46 5.08 1.03 -11.21
CA ILE A 46 4.24 -0.08 -11.72
C ILE A 46 4.62 -1.38 -10.99
N GLU A 47 5.91 -1.67 -10.83
CA GLU A 47 6.36 -2.85 -10.08
C GLU A 47 5.89 -2.81 -8.63
N VAL A 48 5.96 -1.66 -7.97
CA VAL A 48 5.46 -1.49 -6.59
C VAL A 48 3.97 -1.81 -6.50
N ILE A 49 3.15 -1.32 -7.44
CA ILE A 49 1.71 -1.64 -7.42
C ILE A 49 1.48 -3.12 -7.62
N PHE A 50 2.15 -3.76 -8.59
CA PHE A 50 2.04 -5.20 -8.80
C PHE A 50 2.43 -5.99 -7.54
N ASP A 51 3.53 -5.63 -6.88
CA ASP A 51 3.96 -6.25 -5.62
C ASP A 51 2.90 -6.05 -4.52
N LEU A 52 2.28 -4.86 -4.43
CA LEU A 52 1.19 -4.60 -3.47
C LEU A 52 -0.05 -5.44 -3.79
N GLU A 53 -0.46 -5.50 -5.06
CA GLU A 53 -1.57 -6.31 -5.54
C GLU A 53 -1.36 -7.79 -5.22
N GLU A 54 -0.19 -8.35 -5.51
CA GLU A 54 0.15 -9.74 -5.19
C GLU A 54 0.24 -9.98 -3.68
N HIS A 55 0.87 -9.06 -2.93
CA HIS A 55 1.07 -9.18 -1.48
C HIS A 55 -0.25 -9.18 -0.70
N PHE A 56 -1.17 -8.28 -1.05
CA PHE A 56 -2.50 -8.19 -0.43
C PHE A 56 -3.55 -9.07 -1.14
N GLY A 57 -3.24 -9.56 -2.34
CA GLY A 57 -4.16 -10.26 -3.22
C GLY A 57 -5.35 -9.38 -3.64
N VAL A 58 -5.12 -8.09 -3.86
CA VAL A 58 -6.14 -7.12 -4.33
C VAL A 58 -5.87 -6.75 -5.78
N ASN A 59 -6.82 -6.09 -6.42
CA ASN A 59 -6.65 -5.56 -7.77
C ASN A 59 -6.92 -4.05 -7.74
N LEU A 60 -5.88 -3.26 -8.00
CA LEU A 60 -5.91 -1.81 -8.08
C LEU A 60 -5.99 -1.41 -9.56
N PRO A 61 -7.18 -1.06 -10.08
CA PRO A 61 -7.29 -0.64 -11.46
C PRO A 61 -6.49 0.66 -11.69
N ASN A 62 -5.77 0.72 -12.80
CA ASN A 62 -4.99 1.90 -13.22
C ASN A 62 -5.81 3.19 -13.30
N GLU A 63 -7.15 3.10 -13.42
CA GLU A 63 -8.04 4.25 -13.43
C GLU A 63 -8.21 4.89 -12.04
N ASP A 64 -8.08 4.10 -10.96
CA ASP A 64 -8.16 4.56 -9.57
C ASP A 64 -6.79 4.94 -9.00
N THR A 65 -5.70 4.68 -9.73
CA THR A 65 -4.32 4.94 -9.28
C THR A 65 -3.52 5.68 -10.34
N ASN A 66 -3.37 6.98 -10.14
CA ASN A 66 -2.52 7.84 -10.95
C ASN A 66 -1.17 8.08 -10.28
N PHE A 67 -0.15 7.30 -10.67
CA PHE A 67 1.22 7.37 -10.14
C PHE A 67 1.86 8.78 -10.11
N GLU A 68 1.42 9.67 -11.00
CA GLU A 68 1.94 11.04 -11.09
C GLU A 68 1.37 11.98 -10.02
N THR A 69 0.15 11.71 -9.53
CA THR A 69 -0.56 12.62 -8.60
C THR A 69 -0.96 11.96 -7.30
N ASP A 70 -1.03 10.62 -7.27
CA ASP A 70 -1.46 9.90 -6.09
C ASP A 70 -0.37 9.84 -5.03
N THR A 71 -0.84 10.04 -3.82
CA THR A 71 -0.03 9.97 -2.62
C THR A 71 0.00 8.54 -2.12
N VAL A 72 1.03 8.19 -1.35
CA VAL A 72 1.13 6.87 -0.72
C VAL A 72 -0.11 6.61 0.15
N GLY A 73 -0.67 7.63 0.80
CA GLY A 73 -1.91 7.52 1.56
C GLY A 73 -3.10 7.11 0.71
N HIS A 74 -3.21 7.62 -0.53
CA HIS A 74 -4.26 7.22 -1.47
C HIS A 74 -4.13 5.74 -1.87
N LEU A 75 -2.91 5.29 -2.15
CA LEU A 75 -2.62 3.88 -2.41
C LEU A 75 -3.04 2.98 -1.25
N VAL A 76 -2.69 3.37 -0.02
CA VAL A 76 -3.07 2.63 1.19
C VAL A 76 -4.59 2.56 1.34
N ASP A 77 -5.29 3.67 1.13
CA ASP A 77 -6.77 3.72 1.22
C ASP A 77 -7.42 2.84 0.14
N ALA A 78 -6.88 2.84 -1.08
CA ALA A 78 -7.35 1.99 -2.17
C ALA A 78 -7.17 0.50 -1.85
N ILE A 79 -6.02 0.11 -1.30
CA ILE A 79 -5.76 -1.27 -0.84
C ILE A 79 -6.72 -1.63 0.29
N ASP A 80 -6.87 -0.76 1.29
CA ASP A 80 -7.73 -1.02 2.45
C ASP A 80 -9.19 -1.22 2.03
N ARG A 81 -9.68 -0.42 1.08
CA ARG A 81 -11.01 -0.61 0.47
C ARG A 81 -11.12 -1.95 -0.23
N GLN A 82 -10.14 -2.33 -1.05
CA GLN A 82 -10.18 -3.62 -1.74
C GLN A 82 -10.09 -4.79 -0.75
N LEU A 83 -9.29 -4.66 0.30
CA LEU A 83 -9.22 -5.62 1.39
C LEU A 83 -10.53 -5.71 2.15
N ALA A 84 -11.25 -4.60 2.37
CA ALA A 84 -12.57 -4.61 2.99
C ALA A 84 -13.65 -5.21 2.07
N LEU A 85 -13.56 -5.01 0.76
CA LEU A 85 -14.45 -5.61 -0.23
C LEU A 85 -14.21 -7.12 -0.38
N LYS A 86 -12.94 -7.54 -0.35
CA LYS A 86 -12.52 -8.94 -0.44
C LYS A 86 -12.68 -9.67 0.89
N SER A 87 -12.46 -8.98 1.99
CA SER A 87 -12.71 -9.43 3.36
C SER A 87 -14.06 -8.88 3.80
N GLU A 88 -15.13 -9.41 3.22
CA GLU A 88 -16.34 -9.55 4.00
C GLU A 88 -16.16 -10.77 4.91
N PRO A 89 -15.81 -10.62 6.20
CA PRO A 89 -16.44 -11.51 7.15
C PRO A 89 -17.91 -11.10 7.17
N GLN A 90 -18.77 -12.03 6.74
CA GLN A 90 -20.05 -12.18 7.39
C GLN A 90 -19.81 -12.07 8.90
N ASN A 91 -20.09 -10.93 9.52
CA ASN A 91 -20.38 -10.88 10.94
C ASN A 91 -21.80 -10.34 11.12
N PRO A 92 -22.80 -11.24 11.19
CA PRO A 92 -24.14 -10.85 11.58
C PRO A 92 -24.10 -10.37 13.04
N THR A 93 -24.74 -9.23 13.30
CA THR A 93 -25.21 -8.84 14.64
C THR A 93 -24.10 -8.44 15.63
N ASP A 94 -23.83 -7.14 15.74
CA ASP A 94 -23.65 -6.55 17.07
C ASP A 94 -25.06 -6.18 17.58
N SER A 95 -25.38 -6.66 18.77
CA SER A 95 -26.72 -6.89 19.34
C SER A 95 -27.56 -5.66 19.64
#